data_AF-A0A8B6DN52-F1
#
_entry.id   AF-A0A8B6DN52-F1
#
_cell.length_a   1.000
_cell.length_b   1.000
_cell.length_c   1.000
_cell.angle_alpha   90.00
_cell.angle_beta   90.00
_cell.angle_gamma   90.00
#
_symmetry.space_group_name_H-M   'P 1'
#
loop_
_entity.id
_entity.type
_entity.pdbx_description
1 polymer ?
#
loop_
_entity_poly.entity_id
_entity_poly.type
_entity_poly.pdbx_seq_one_letter_code
_entity_poly.pdbx_strand_id
1 'polypeptide(L)'
;MAVSSEQIKSQFYGVDLFFEIPQHPSPELYQYQAVPLKFTAQLNVSMGFGTPNQNWGLHLDSQGVMNQYLGTEWRLIEVFNDMSVDTSSGMTEFGSSSTTSVLNIIFIFEKSQSRLNDNTPMNEGTMIEYQAPGSVSAWIGTSTMMIDTNWDNVISNMGNQGWKLITILQTPATTT
;
A
#
# COMPACT_ATOMS: atom_id res chain seq x y z
N MET A 1 35.55 9.60 -36.68
CA MET A 1 35.05 10.28 -35.45
C MET A 1 34.05 9.31 -34.84
N ALA A 2 34.46 8.56 -33.82
CA ALA A 2 33.67 7.48 -33.23
C ALA A 2 33.03 7.96 -31.93
N VAL A 3 31.71 7.86 -31.82
CA VAL A 3 30.96 8.11 -30.60
C VAL A 3 30.83 6.77 -29.88
N SER A 4 31.47 6.61 -28.72
CA SER A 4 31.36 5.42 -27.90
C SER A 4 30.04 5.46 -27.13
N SER A 5 29.21 4.43 -27.30
CA SER A 5 28.04 4.18 -26.47
C SER A 5 28.47 3.74 -25.07
N GLU A 6 28.30 4.60 -24.06
CA GLU A 6 28.35 4.16 -22.66
C GLU A 6 27.12 3.29 -22.39
N GLN A 7 27.34 1.98 -22.23
CA GLN A 7 26.38 1.07 -21.63
C GLN A 7 26.26 1.40 -20.15
N ILE A 8 25.11 1.95 -19.75
CA ILE A 8 24.74 2.05 -18.33
C ILE A 8 24.56 0.62 -17.81
N LYS A 9 25.57 0.08 -17.13
CA LYS A 9 25.43 -1.16 -16.34
C LYS A 9 24.51 -0.86 -15.18
N SER A 10 23.29 -1.38 -15.19
CA SER A 10 22.45 -1.41 -13.99
C SER A 10 23.16 -2.26 -12.93
N GLN A 11 23.57 -1.62 -11.84
CA GLN A 11 24.23 -2.28 -10.73
C GLN A 11 23.16 -2.98 -9.88
N PHE A 12 22.94 -4.28 -10.12
CA PHE A 12 22.10 -5.09 -9.26
C PHE A 12 22.89 -5.47 -8.01
N TYR A 13 22.42 -5.06 -6.84
CA TYR A 13 22.91 -5.55 -5.55
C TYR A 13 21.98 -6.68 -5.11
N GLY A 14 22.46 -7.92 -5.17
CA GLY A 14 21.78 -9.09 -4.62
C GLY A 14 22.46 -9.53 -3.32
N VAL A 15 21.67 -9.98 -2.35
CA VAL A 15 22.16 -10.62 -1.12
C VAL A 15 21.66 -12.06 -1.14
N ASP A 16 22.57 -13.03 -1.12
CA ASP A 16 22.21 -14.43 -0.92
C ASP A 16 22.07 -14.68 0.59
N LEU A 17 20.85 -14.96 1.03
CA LEU A 17 20.55 -15.35 2.40
C LEU A 17 20.49 -16.87 2.48
N PHE A 18 21.42 -17.48 3.22
CA PHE A 18 21.42 -18.91 3.50
C PHE A 18 20.95 -19.14 4.93
N PHE A 19 19.91 -19.96 5.10
CA PHE A 19 19.42 -20.42 6.40
C PHE A 19 19.58 -21.93 6.50
N GLU A 20 20.07 -22.40 7.65
CA GLU A 20 20.06 -23.83 7.97
C GLU A 20 18.65 -24.23 8.43
N ILE A 21 17.97 -25.09 7.67
CA ILE A 21 16.64 -25.59 8.03
C ILE A 21 16.82 -26.74 9.05
N PRO A 22 16.27 -26.64 10.27
CA PRO A 22 16.39 -27.70 11.28
C PRO A 22 15.84 -29.04 10.77
N GLN A 23 16.62 -30.11 10.95
CA GLN A 23 16.33 -31.40 10.31
C GLN A 23 15.19 -32.22 10.93
N HIS A 24 14.65 -31.91 12.12
CA HIS A 24 13.43 -32.56 12.62
C HIS A 24 12.85 -31.85 13.88
N PRO A 25 11.53 -31.92 14.12
CA PRO A 25 10.50 -32.43 13.20
C PRO A 25 10.29 -31.47 12.03
N SER A 26 9.99 -32.02 10.84
CA SER A 26 9.90 -31.27 9.58
C SER A 26 9.05 -30.01 9.76
N PRO A 27 9.66 -28.80 9.79
CA PRO A 27 8.86 -27.60 9.77
C PRO A 27 8.01 -27.62 8.50
N GLU A 28 6.75 -27.19 8.60
CA GLU A 28 5.92 -26.97 7.42
C GLU A 28 6.67 -25.98 6.52
N LEU A 29 6.94 -26.40 5.28
CA LEU A 29 7.63 -25.54 4.32
C LEU A 29 6.63 -24.57 3.72
N TYR A 30 7.05 -23.33 3.52
CA TYR A 30 6.24 -22.28 2.93
C TYR A 30 6.86 -21.81 1.63
N GLN A 31 5.98 -21.51 0.67
CA GLN A 31 6.35 -20.80 -0.55
C GLN A 31 5.94 -19.35 -0.41
N TYR A 32 6.84 -18.46 -0.81
CA TYR A 32 6.65 -17.02 -0.76
C TYR A 32 6.39 -16.48 -2.15
N GLN A 33 5.46 -15.52 -2.24
CA GLN A 33 5.17 -14.79 -3.46
C GLN A 33 5.19 -13.30 -3.17
N ALA A 34 6.08 -12.58 -3.87
CA ALA A 34 6.06 -11.12 -3.90
C ALA A 34 5.15 -10.66 -5.05
N VAL A 35 4.24 -9.74 -4.75
CA VAL A 35 3.27 -9.19 -5.69
C VAL A 35 3.43 -7.66 -5.70
N PRO A 36 4.05 -7.09 -6.74
CA PRO A 36 4.16 -5.65 -6.88
C PRO A 36 2.81 -5.04 -7.25
N LEU A 37 2.45 -3.98 -6.55
CA LEU A 37 1.21 -3.23 -6.67
C LEU A 37 1.52 -1.74 -6.80
N LYS A 38 0.66 -1.03 -7.52
CA LYS A 38 0.70 0.42 -7.61
C LYS A 38 -0.46 1.00 -6.83
N PHE A 39 -0.12 1.87 -5.90
CA PHE A 39 -1.07 2.59 -5.09
C PHE A 39 -1.06 4.05 -5.52
N THR A 40 -2.21 4.55 -6.00
CA THR A 40 -2.33 5.93 -6.48
C THR A 40 -3.09 6.75 -5.45
N ALA A 41 -2.42 7.71 -4.83
CA ALA A 41 -3.03 8.72 -3.98
C ALA A 41 -3.26 9.99 -4.82
N GLN A 42 -4.48 10.53 -4.80
CA GLN A 42 -4.82 11.77 -5.50
C GLN A 42 -5.41 12.79 -4.52
N LEU A 43 -4.78 13.96 -4.44
CA LEU A 43 -5.32 15.15 -3.80
C LEU A 43 -5.90 16.07 -4.87
N ASN A 44 -7.15 16.47 -4.70
CA ASN A 44 -7.76 17.54 -5.45
C ASN A 44 -8.04 18.72 -4.52
N VAL A 45 -7.53 19.89 -4.88
CA VAL A 45 -7.77 21.15 -4.19
C VAL A 45 -8.56 22.06 -5.11
N SER A 46 -9.74 22.48 -4.67
CA SER A 46 -10.54 23.47 -5.39
C SER A 46 -10.54 24.79 -4.64
N MET A 47 -10.22 25.86 -5.37
CA MET A 47 -10.31 27.24 -4.88
C MET A 47 -11.71 27.76 -5.18
N GLY A 48 -12.58 27.80 -4.16
CA GLY A 48 -13.82 28.56 -4.20
C GLY A 48 -13.66 29.90 -3.48
N PHE A 49 -14.65 30.80 -3.58
CA PHE A 49 -14.76 31.93 -2.66
C PHE A 49 -15.05 31.41 -1.25
N GLY A 50 -13.99 31.15 -0.46
CA GLY A 50 -14.07 30.55 0.88
C GLY A 50 -12.86 29.68 1.21
N THR A 51 -12.98 28.82 2.23
CA THR A 51 -11.93 27.86 2.63
C THR A 51 -11.66 26.87 1.48
N PRO A 52 -10.40 26.59 1.11
CA PRO A 52 -10.06 25.60 0.10
C PRO A 52 -10.71 24.25 0.43
N ASN A 53 -11.41 23.66 -0.54
CA ASN A 53 -11.94 22.31 -0.39
C ASN A 53 -10.88 21.32 -0.87
N GLN A 54 -10.41 20.47 0.04
CA GLN A 54 -9.43 19.43 -0.19
C GLN A 54 -10.11 18.07 -0.16
N ASN A 55 -9.93 17.28 -1.22
CA ASN A 55 -10.45 15.92 -1.30
C ASN A 55 -9.31 14.96 -1.66
N TRP A 56 -9.11 13.95 -0.81
CA TRP A 56 -8.17 12.86 -1.05
C TRP A 56 -8.90 11.61 -1.52
N GLY A 57 -8.41 11.02 -2.61
CA GLY A 57 -8.79 9.69 -3.09
C GLY A 57 -7.61 8.74 -3.05
N LEU A 58 -7.86 7.50 -2.66
CA LEU A 58 -6.90 6.41 -2.72
C LEU A 58 -7.41 5.39 -3.74
N HIS A 59 -6.55 5.02 -4.68
CA HIS A 59 -6.87 4.05 -5.72
C HIS A 59 -5.83 2.93 -5.72
N LEU A 60 -6.28 1.75 -5.33
CA LEU A 60 -5.54 0.50 -5.40
C LEU A 60 -6.46 -0.55 -6.02
N ASP A 61 -5.97 -1.31 -7.00
CA ASP A 61 -6.63 -2.55 -7.41
C ASP A 61 -6.41 -3.63 -6.33
N SER A 62 -7.06 -3.41 -5.18
CA SER A 62 -6.92 -4.27 -4.01
C SER A 62 -7.76 -5.53 -4.18
N GLN A 63 -8.94 -5.44 -4.80
CA GLN A 63 -9.85 -6.57 -4.91
C GLN A 63 -9.30 -7.71 -5.77
N GLY A 64 -8.69 -7.41 -6.92
CA GLY A 64 -8.13 -8.46 -7.79
C GLY A 64 -7.07 -9.28 -7.06
N VAL A 65 -6.16 -8.59 -6.38
CA VAL A 65 -5.03 -9.21 -5.69
C VAL A 65 -5.47 -9.90 -4.41
N MET A 66 -6.32 -9.27 -3.60
CA MET A 66 -6.81 -9.87 -2.36
C MET A 66 -7.61 -11.16 -2.66
N ASN A 67 -8.48 -11.15 -3.66
CA ASN A 67 -9.26 -12.34 -4.02
C ASN A 67 -8.39 -13.46 -4.58
N GLN A 68 -7.37 -13.13 -5.39
CA GLN A 68 -6.45 -14.12 -5.94
C GLN A 68 -5.65 -14.84 -4.84
N TYR A 69 -5.11 -14.08 -3.89
CA TYR A 69 -4.19 -14.63 -2.88
C TYR A 69 -4.91 -15.02 -1.59
N LEU A 70 -5.53 -14.06 -0.89
CA LEU A 70 -6.20 -14.34 0.39
C LEU A 70 -7.34 -15.35 0.23
N GLY A 71 -8.00 -15.34 -0.93
CA GLY A 71 -9.06 -16.28 -1.24
C GLY A 71 -8.61 -17.74 -1.36
N THR A 72 -7.33 -18.00 -1.70
CA THR A 72 -6.79 -19.34 -1.94
C THR A 72 -5.72 -19.73 -0.90
N GLU A 73 -6.00 -19.45 0.37
CA GLU A 73 -5.15 -19.76 1.54
C GLU A 73 -3.75 -19.13 1.57
N TRP A 74 -3.44 -18.19 0.67
CA TRP A 74 -2.25 -17.38 0.87
C TRP A 74 -2.46 -16.44 2.05
N ARG A 75 -1.44 -16.32 2.89
CA ARG A 75 -1.42 -15.40 4.02
C ARG A 75 -0.52 -14.24 3.68
N LEU A 76 -1.04 -13.01 3.77
CA LEU A 76 -0.20 -11.82 3.68
C LEU A 76 0.65 -11.74 4.95
N ILE A 77 1.97 -11.67 4.78
CA ILE A 77 2.92 -11.65 5.90
C ILE A 77 3.65 -10.33 6.03
N GLU A 78 3.81 -9.58 4.94
CA GLU A 78 4.55 -8.33 4.94
C GLU A 78 4.05 -7.43 3.82
N VAL A 79 4.10 -6.13 4.05
CA VAL A 79 3.84 -5.11 3.03
C VAL A 79 5.01 -4.16 2.98
N PHE A 80 5.78 -4.26 1.92
CA PHE A 80 6.92 -3.38 1.69
C PHE A 80 6.48 -2.17 0.88
N ASN A 81 6.63 -0.98 1.43
CA ASN A 81 6.45 0.26 0.68
C ASN A 81 7.82 0.69 0.14
N ASP A 82 7.99 0.59 -1.17
CA ASP A 82 9.15 1.18 -1.82
C ASP A 82 8.95 2.70 -1.81
N MET A 83 9.77 3.40 -1.02
CA MET A 83 9.69 4.85 -0.84
C MET A 83 9.94 5.65 -2.13
N SER A 84 10.08 4.98 -3.28
CA SER A 84 9.96 5.60 -4.59
C SER A 84 8.54 6.13 -4.79
N VAL A 85 8.41 7.47 -4.76
CA VAL A 85 7.15 8.17 -5.02
C VAL A 85 7.28 8.93 -6.32
N ASP A 86 6.45 8.57 -7.30
CA ASP A 86 6.26 9.37 -8.50
C ASP A 86 5.14 10.38 -8.23
N THR A 87 5.51 11.64 -8.00
CA THR A 87 4.55 12.73 -7.78
C THR A 87 4.41 13.58 -9.03
N SER A 88 3.18 13.83 -9.45
CA SER A 88 2.83 14.78 -10.50
C SER A 88 1.82 15.78 -9.96
N SER A 89 2.01 17.06 -10.26
CA SER A 89 1.10 18.12 -9.85
C SER A 89 0.69 18.95 -11.06
N GLY A 90 -0.58 19.34 -11.11
CA GLY A 90 -1.16 20.19 -12.13
C GLY A 90 -2.01 21.29 -11.51
N MET A 91 -2.12 22.42 -12.21
CA MET A 91 -2.99 23.52 -11.83
C MET A 91 -3.83 23.93 -13.03
N THR A 92 -5.13 24.15 -12.82
CA THR A 92 -6.03 24.67 -13.84
C THR A 92 -6.01 26.20 -13.85
N GLU A 93 -6.45 26.80 -14.96
CA GLU A 93 -6.51 28.27 -15.13
C GLU A 93 -7.38 28.97 -14.08
N PHE A 94 -8.25 28.23 -13.39
CA PHE A 94 -9.14 28.74 -12.34
C PHE A 94 -8.62 28.50 -10.91
N GLY A 95 -7.34 28.12 -10.76
CA GLY A 95 -6.68 27.97 -9.46
C GLY A 95 -6.97 26.66 -8.74
N SER A 96 -7.71 25.72 -9.33
CA SER A 96 -7.80 24.36 -8.79
C SER A 96 -6.50 23.62 -9.08
N SER A 97 -5.95 22.95 -8.08
CA SER A 97 -4.75 22.12 -8.23
C SER A 97 -5.06 20.66 -7.94
N SER A 98 -4.34 19.77 -8.61
CA SER A 98 -4.33 18.35 -8.30
C SER A 98 -2.90 17.88 -8.10
N THR A 99 -2.72 16.98 -7.14
CA THR A 99 -1.46 16.27 -6.94
C THR A 99 -1.76 14.79 -6.92
N THR A 100 -1.10 14.04 -7.79
CA THR A 100 -1.17 12.59 -7.87
C THR A 100 0.18 12.02 -7.49
N SER A 101 0.20 11.19 -6.45
CA SER A 101 1.37 10.44 -6.02
C SER A 101 1.14 8.95 -6.26
N VAL A 102 2.03 8.32 -7.00
CA VAL A 102 2.04 6.87 -7.19
C VAL A 102 3.10 6.27 -6.28
N LEU A 103 2.67 5.36 -5.42
CA LEU A 103 3.50 4.60 -4.49
C LEU A 103 3.63 3.16 -5.01
N ASN A 104 4.85 2.64 -5.00
CA ASN A 104 5.10 1.25 -5.32
C ASN A 104 5.06 0.44 -4.02
N ILE A 105 4.15 -0.54 -3.94
CA ILE A 105 3.98 -1.38 -2.77
C ILE A 105 4.16 -2.83 -3.19
N ILE A 106 4.86 -3.63 -2.39
CA ILE A 106 5.02 -5.06 -2.62
C ILE A 106 4.31 -5.78 -1.49
N PHE A 107 3.31 -6.58 -1.83
CA PHE A 107 2.72 -7.52 -0.89
C PHE A 107 3.49 -8.82 -0.94
N ILE A 108 3.86 -9.32 0.24
CA ILE A 108 4.53 -10.61 0.37
C ILE A 108 3.54 -11.57 1.00
N PHE A 109 3.22 -12.62 0.26
CA PHE A 109 2.35 -13.69 0.71
C PHE A 109 3.15 -14.97 0.96
N GLU A 110 2.65 -15.79 1.87
CA GLU A 110 3.13 -17.16 2.04
C GLU A 110 1.99 -18.17 1.95
N LYS A 111 2.31 -19.37 1.48
CA LYS A 111 1.38 -20.51 1.47
C LYS A 111 2.12 -21.79 1.80
N SER A 112 1.47 -22.69 2.53
CA SER A 112 2.03 -24.01 2.82
C SER A 112 2.33 -24.75 1.53
N GLN A 113 3.54 -25.29 1.41
CA GLN A 113 3.96 -26.05 0.24
C GLN A 113 3.05 -27.25 -0.01
N SER A 114 2.50 -27.85 1.05
CA SER A 114 1.56 -28.98 0.94
C SER A 114 0.25 -28.61 0.24
N ARG A 115 -0.10 -27.31 0.21
CA ARG A 115 -1.35 -26.77 -0.33
C ARG A 115 -1.16 -25.86 -1.52
N LEU A 116 0.07 -25.72 -2.03
CA LEU A 116 0.39 -24.75 -3.08
C LEU A 116 -0.55 -24.83 -4.29
N ASN A 117 -0.89 -26.05 -4.70
CA ASN A 117 -1.74 -26.32 -5.87
C ASN A 117 -3.25 -26.37 -5.54
N ASP A 118 -3.63 -26.19 -4.28
CA ASP A 118 -5.02 -26.13 -3.86
C ASP A 118 -5.55 -24.70 -4.04
N ASN A 119 -6.39 -24.49 -5.04
CA ASN A 119 -7.02 -23.19 -5.32
C ASN A 119 -8.47 -23.14 -4.85
N THR A 120 -8.87 -24.01 -3.93
CA THR A 120 -10.21 -23.96 -3.34
C THR A 120 -10.41 -22.59 -2.67
N PRO A 121 -11.46 -21.83 -3.05
CA PRO A 121 -11.76 -20.57 -2.39
C PRO A 121 -12.18 -20.84 -0.94
N MET A 122 -11.45 -20.26 0.02
CA MET A 122 -11.72 -20.47 1.45
C MET A 122 -12.04 -19.17 2.19
N ASN A 123 -11.48 -18.04 1.73
CA ASN A 123 -11.69 -16.75 2.37
C ASN A 123 -12.14 -15.71 1.35
N GLU A 124 -12.71 -14.62 1.85
CA GLU A 124 -12.88 -13.38 1.10
C GLU A 124 -11.85 -12.38 1.61
N GLY A 125 -11.25 -11.62 0.70
CA GLY A 125 -10.30 -10.56 1.04
C GLY A 125 -10.85 -9.21 0.60
N THR A 126 -10.94 -8.27 1.52
CA THR A 126 -11.38 -6.90 1.21
C THR A 126 -10.48 -5.87 1.87
N MET A 127 -10.47 -4.66 1.31
CA MET A 127 -9.78 -3.50 1.86
C MET A 127 -10.82 -2.50 2.35
N ILE A 128 -10.69 -2.08 3.60
CA ILE A 128 -11.56 -1.07 4.20
C ILE A 128 -10.78 0.24 4.26
N GLU A 129 -11.31 1.24 3.57
CA GLU A 129 -10.79 2.60 3.64
C GLU A 129 -11.30 3.27 4.91
N TYR A 130 -10.38 3.89 5.66
CA TYR A 130 -10.71 4.69 6.83
C TYR A 130 -10.13 6.08 6.65
N GLN A 131 -11.03 7.07 6.63
CA GLN A 131 -10.66 8.47 6.67
C GLN A 131 -10.54 8.86 8.14
N ALA A 132 -9.31 8.86 8.65
CA ALA A 132 -9.02 9.26 10.01
C ALA A 132 -9.46 10.73 10.22
N PRO A 133 -10.30 11.02 11.22
CA PRO A 133 -10.68 12.38 11.51
C PRO A 133 -9.44 13.16 11.95
N GLY A 134 -9.25 14.35 11.37
CA GLY A 134 -8.12 15.19 11.66
C GLY A 134 -8.46 16.66 11.58
N SER A 135 -7.63 17.47 12.23
CA SER A 135 -7.67 18.92 12.09
C SER A 135 -6.36 19.40 11.50
N VAL A 136 -6.47 20.21 10.45
CA VAL A 136 -5.34 20.93 9.87
C VAL A 136 -5.39 22.35 10.44
N SER A 137 -4.38 22.72 11.21
CA SER A 137 -4.13 24.10 11.57
C SER A 137 -3.05 24.66 10.66
N ALA A 138 -3.37 25.70 9.90
CA ALA A 138 -2.42 26.39 9.04
C ALA A 138 -2.13 27.78 9.61
N TRP A 139 -0.86 28.04 9.89
CA TRP A 139 -0.32 29.37 10.14
C TRP A 139 0.68 29.72 9.03
N ILE A 140 0.97 31.00 8.82
CA ILE A 140 1.90 31.45 7.77
C ILE A 140 3.23 30.69 7.88
N GLY A 141 3.53 29.88 6.86
CA GLY A 141 4.75 29.08 6.76
C GLY A 141 4.75 27.76 7.55
N THR A 142 3.67 27.38 8.25
CA THR A 142 3.59 26.12 9.00
C THR A 142 2.17 25.55 9.03
N SER A 143 2.00 24.35 8.46
CA SER A 143 0.84 23.48 8.63
C SER A 143 1.14 22.47 9.73
N THR A 144 0.31 22.43 10.77
CA THR A 144 0.31 21.35 11.77
C THR A 144 -0.98 20.58 11.65
N MET A 145 -0.86 19.28 11.41
CA MET A 145 -2.00 18.39 11.29
C MET A 145 -2.01 17.39 12.43
N MET A 146 -3.15 17.30 13.09
CA MET A 146 -3.44 16.26 14.07
C MET A 146 -4.39 15.27 13.44
N ILE A 147 -3.99 14.01 13.39
CA ILE A 147 -4.80 12.90 12.86
C ILE A 147 -5.11 12.01 14.05
N ASP A 148 -6.38 11.73 14.30
CA ASP A 148 -6.78 10.70 15.25
C ASP A 148 -6.83 9.36 14.51
N THR A 149 -5.77 8.56 14.68
CA THR A 149 -5.68 7.20 14.11
C THR A 149 -6.37 6.17 15.00
N ASN A 150 -7.48 6.50 15.64
CA ASN A 150 -8.25 5.55 16.44
C ASN A 150 -9.03 4.57 15.54
N TRP A 151 -8.48 3.37 15.37
CA TRP A 151 -9.09 2.29 14.59
C TRP A 151 -10.08 1.44 15.38
N ASP A 152 -10.25 1.62 16.69
CA ASP A 152 -10.96 0.69 17.56
C ASP A 152 -12.39 0.41 17.09
N ASN A 153 -13.11 1.47 16.69
CA ASN A 153 -14.48 1.35 16.19
C ASN A 153 -14.54 0.58 14.87
N VAL A 154 -13.57 0.80 13.97
CA VAL A 154 -13.50 0.12 12.67
C VAL A 154 -13.17 -1.35 12.88
N ILE A 155 -12.16 -1.65 13.70
CA ILE A 155 -11.72 -3.01 14.02
C ILE A 155 -12.83 -3.78 14.76
N SER A 156 -13.52 -3.14 15.70
CA SER A 156 -14.63 -3.75 16.41
C SER A 156 -15.80 -4.08 15.48
N ASN A 157 -16.15 -3.17 14.57
CA ASN A 157 -17.18 -3.42 13.57
C ASN A 157 -16.79 -4.54 12.60
N MET A 158 -15.52 -4.57 12.15
CA MET A 158 -14.96 -5.66 11.35
C MET A 158 -15.11 -7.01 12.07
N GLY A 159 -14.68 -7.09 13.33
CA GLY A 159 -14.79 -8.30 14.14
C GLY A 159 -16.24 -8.77 14.32
N ASN A 160 -17.17 -7.84 14.54
CA ASN A 160 -18.61 -8.16 14.65
C ASN A 160 -19.20 -8.70 13.34
N GLN A 161 -18.62 -8.35 12.19
CA GLN A 161 -19.00 -8.86 10.88
C GLN A 161 -18.23 -10.14 10.49
N GLY A 162 -17.38 -10.67 11.38
CA GLY A 162 -16.59 -11.88 11.12
C GLY A 162 -15.29 -11.64 10.34
N TRP A 163 -14.91 -10.38 10.10
CA TRP A 163 -13.66 -10.04 9.42
C TRP A 163 -12.47 -10.11 10.37
N LYS A 164 -11.36 -10.64 9.86
CA LYS A 164 -10.07 -10.63 10.54
C LYS A 164 -9.18 -9.56 9.93
N LEU A 165 -8.66 -8.66 10.76
CA LEU A 165 -7.63 -7.71 10.35
C LEU A 165 -6.34 -8.45 9.99
N ILE A 166 -5.79 -8.15 8.82
CA ILE A 166 -4.53 -8.73 8.35
C ILE A 166 -3.39 -7.70 8.45
N THR A 167 -3.62 -6.48 7.98
CA THR A 167 -2.65 -5.39 8.07
C THR A 167 -3.36 -4.02 8.01
N ILE A 168 -2.71 -2.99 8.53
CA ILE A 168 -3.12 -1.59 8.35
C ILE A 168 -2.08 -0.92 7.46
N LEU A 169 -2.54 -0.38 6.33
CA LEU A 169 -1.68 0.38 5.43
C LEU A 169 -1.79 1.86 5.76
N GLN A 170 -0.73 2.39 6.38
CA GLN A 170 -0.60 3.83 6.54
C GLN A 170 -0.12 4.43 5.23
N THR A 171 -0.93 5.31 4.65
CA THR A 171 -0.62 6.00 3.39
C THR A 171 -0.31 7.47 3.69
N PRO A 172 0.61 8.10 2.95
CA PRO A 172 1.04 9.48 3.19
C PRO A 172 0.01 10.53 2.78
N ALA A 173 -1.30 10.23 2.80
CA ALA A 173 -2.37 11.22 2.62
C ALA A 173 -2.38 12.33 3.69
N THR A 174 -1.38 12.32 4.57
CA THR A 174 -1.30 13.04 5.83
C THR A 174 0.08 13.68 6.06
N THR A 175 0.77 14.14 5.02
CA THR A 175 1.91 15.06 5.18
C THR A 175 1.92 16.15 4.11
N THR A 176 1.21 17.25 4.38
CA THR A 176 1.51 18.60 3.88
C THR A 176 0.99 19.64 4.86
#